data_AF-A0A7S2FV44-F1
#
_entry.id   AF-A0A7S2FV44-F1
#
_cell.length_a   1.000
_cell.length_b   1.000
_cell.length_c   1.000
_cell.angle_alpha   90.00
_cell.angle_beta   90.00
_cell.angle_gamma   90.00
#
_symmetry.space_group_name_H-M   'P 1'
#
loop_
_entity.id
_entity.type
_entity.pdbx_description
1 polymer ?
#
loop_
_entity_poly.entity_id
_entity_poly.type
_entity_poly.pdbx_seq_one_letter_code
_entity_poly.pdbx_strand_id
1 'polypeptide(L)'
;GVVRRTYLGPRELQSFRMRIFVLAFLLSFSSSVFSVDQSKFRTCKETGFCRRNRNRPGPPPQFSVLPSSVATHGKDGLTALLQSNQLEAPPLKMGISVYDSGVVRMQIREANPEKPRWEAADILLDDALTSIEPSMQAQESSMRLEFGEGRALVLEYEPFSVTLRRR
;
A
#
# COMPACT_ATOMS: atom_id res chain seq x y z
N GLY A 1 64.98 6.20 -47.95
CA GLY A 1 63.60 5.76 -48.21
C GLY A 1 62.67 6.93 -48.01
N VAL A 2 62.00 7.39 -49.06
CA VAL A 2 61.07 8.53 -49.01
C VAL A 2 59.69 8.02 -48.64
N VAL A 3 59.18 8.41 -47.48
CA VAL A 3 57.82 8.09 -47.03
C VAL A 3 56.83 8.95 -47.81
N ARG A 4 56.10 8.35 -48.76
CA ARG A 4 54.97 9.01 -49.41
C ARG A 4 53.80 9.08 -48.43
N ARG A 5 53.48 10.28 -47.94
CA ARG A 5 52.18 10.56 -47.31
C ARG A 5 51.12 10.61 -48.40
N THR A 6 50.23 9.62 -48.41
CA THR A 6 49.00 9.66 -49.20
C THR A 6 48.03 10.63 -48.53
N TYR A 7 47.76 11.76 -49.20
CA TYR A 7 46.72 12.71 -48.78
C TYR A 7 45.38 12.28 -49.40
N LEU A 8 44.40 11.94 -48.56
CA LEU A 8 43.02 11.64 -48.98
C LEU A 8 42.33 12.91 -49.47
N GLY A 9 41.67 12.84 -50.63
CA GLY A 9 40.94 13.97 -51.21
C GLY A 9 39.65 14.33 -50.45
N PRO A 10 39.11 15.55 -50.64
CA PRO A 10 37.96 16.07 -49.87
C PRO A 10 36.67 15.24 -50.00
N ARG A 11 36.44 14.55 -51.13
CA ARG A 11 35.30 13.62 -51.31
C ARG A 11 35.43 12.33 -50.49
N GLU A 12 36.66 11.80 -50.37
CA GLU A 12 36.95 10.64 -49.52
C GLU A 12 36.76 11.00 -48.04
N LEU A 13 37.13 12.23 -47.66
CA LEU A 13 36.93 12.76 -46.30
C LEU A 13 35.44 12.90 -45.93
N GLN A 14 34.58 13.31 -46.86
CA GLN A 14 33.13 13.41 -46.67
C GLN A 14 32.47 12.03 -46.54
N SER A 15 32.86 11.07 -47.38
CA SER A 15 32.40 9.68 -47.30
C SER A 15 32.80 9.04 -45.97
N PHE A 16 34.03 9.30 -45.49
CA PHE A 16 34.51 8.80 -44.21
C PHE A 16 33.75 9.39 -43.02
N ARG A 17 33.48 10.71 -43.04
CA ARG A 17 32.64 11.38 -42.03
C ARG A 17 31.23 10.81 -42.00
N MET A 18 30.60 10.61 -43.16
CA MET A 18 29.26 10.03 -43.26
C MET A 18 29.22 8.60 -42.70
N ARG A 19 30.22 7.77 -43.01
CA ARG A 19 30.34 6.41 -42.46
C ARG A 19 30.50 6.41 -40.94
N ILE A 20 31.28 7.33 -40.39
CA ILE A 20 31.43 7.51 -38.94
C ILE A 20 30.10 7.93 -38.32
N PHE A 21 29.38 8.88 -38.91
CA PHE A 21 28.07 9.31 -38.41
C PHE A 21 27.03 8.18 -38.45
N VAL A 22 27.02 7.37 -39.52
CA VAL A 22 26.13 6.20 -39.63
C VAL A 22 26.49 5.14 -38.59
N LEU A 23 27.78 4.86 -38.39
CA LEU A 23 28.25 3.93 -37.35
C LEU A 23 27.90 4.41 -35.94
N ALA A 24 28.12 5.70 -35.65
CA ALA A 24 27.78 6.30 -34.37
C ALA A 24 26.26 6.30 -34.12
N PHE A 25 25.45 6.55 -35.16
CA PHE A 25 24.00 6.46 -35.08
C PHE A 25 23.55 5.02 -34.78
N LEU A 26 24.06 4.01 -35.50
CA LEU A 26 23.74 2.60 -35.27
C LEU A 26 24.17 2.12 -33.87
N LEU A 27 25.33 2.58 -33.37
CA LEU A 27 25.80 2.31 -32.00
C LEU A 27 24.96 3.01 -30.91
N SER A 28 24.26 4.10 -31.24
CA SER A 28 23.37 4.77 -30.29
C SER A 28 22.09 3.97 -30.04
N PHE A 29 21.59 3.21 -31.01
CA PHE A 29 20.36 2.40 -30.89
C PHE A 29 20.57 1.03 -30.23
N SER A 30 21.81 0.55 -30.06
CA SER A 30 22.09 -0.71 -29.36
C SER A 30 22.00 -0.59 -27.83
N SER A 31 21.73 0.61 -27.31
CA SER A 31 21.66 0.91 -25.87
C SER A 31 20.29 0.64 -25.24
N SER A 32 19.50 -0.29 -25.78
CA SER A 32 18.33 -0.83 -25.05
C SER A 32 18.84 -1.81 -23.99
N VAL A 33 19.48 -1.26 -22.96
CA VAL A 33 19.95 -2.03 -21.81
C VAL A 33 18.72 -2.40 -20.99
N PHE A 34 18.27 -3.65 -21.11
CA PHE A 34 17.31 -4.21 -20.18
C PHE A 34 18.02 -4.39 -18.83
N SER A 35 17.92 -3.38 -17.95
CA SER A 35 18.58 -3.36 -16.64
C SER A 35 18.16 -4.49 -15.70
N VAL A 36 17.03 -5.15 -15.98
CA VAL A 36 16.53 -6.30 -15.22
C VAL A 36 15.86 -7.32 -16.13
N ASP A 37 16.06 -8.60 -15.83
CA ASP A 37 15.29 -9.70 -16.43
C ASP A 37 13.92 -9.78 -15.76
N GLN A 38 12.90 -9.21 -16.39
CA GLN A 38 11.53 -9.18 -15.87
C GLN A 38 10.95 -10.57 -15.65
N SER A 39 11.44 -11.61 -16.35
CA SER A 39 10.95 -12.98 -16.19
C SER A 39 11.29 -13.58 -14.82
N LYS A 40 12.22 -12.98 -14.08
CA LYS A 40 12.59 -13.41 -12.72
C LYS A 40 11.69 -12.83 -11.64
N PHE A 41 10.85 -11.85 -11.97
CA PHE A 41 9.94 -11.22 -11.03
C PHE A 41 8.55 -11.79 -11.19
N ARG A 42 7.98 -12.28 -10.08
CA ARG A 42 6.62 -12.81 -10.09
C ARG A 42 5.62 -11.70 -10.37
N THR A 43 4.78 -11.92 -11.38
CA THR A 43 3.63 -11.08 -11.67
C THR A 43 2.47 -11.39 -10.70
N CYS A 44 1.45 -10.51 -10.70
CA CYS A 44 0.24 -10.77 -9.90
C CYS A 44 -0.50 -12.06 -10.32
N LYS A 45 -0.41 -12.45 -11.61
CA LYS A 45 -1.04 -13.67 -12.13
C LYS A 45 -0.33 -14.94 -11.63
N GLU A 46 0.98 -14.85 -11.44
CA GLU A 46 1.84 -15.94 -10.94
C GLU A 46 1.80 -16.07 -9.42
N THR A 47 1.41 -15.00 -8.71
CA THR A 47 1.31 -14.98 -7.25
C THR A 47 -0.12 -15.23 -6.79
N GLY A 48 -0.37 -16.40 -6.18
CA GLY A 48 -1.72 -16.87 -5.83
C GLY A 48 -2.56 -15.90 -4.99
N PHE A 49 -1.99 -15.25 -3.96
CA PHE A 49 -2.75 -14.30 -3.13
C PHE A 49 -3.16 -13.05 -3.94
N CYS A 50 -2.25 -12.55 -4.78
CA CYS A 50 -2.51 -11.36 -5.61
C CYS A 50 -3.61 -11.68 -6.63
N ARG A 51 -3.50 -12.83 -7.32
CA ARG A 51 -4.50 -13.29 -8.28
C ARG A 51 -5.90 -13.38 -7.65
N ARG A 52 -6.03 -14.02 -6.49
CA ARG A 52 -7.33 -14.20 -5.81
C ARG A 52 -7.99 -12.89 -5.38
N ASN A 53 -7.20 -11.94 -4.86
CA ASN A 53 -7.74 -10.67 -4.36
C ASN A 53 -7.98 -9.66 -5.49
N ARG A 54 -7.16 -9.66 -6.54
CA ARG A 54 -7.30 -8.73 -7.67
C ARG A 54 -8.41 -9.13 -8.64
N ASN A 55 -8.57 -10.43 -8.90
CA ASN A 55 -9.56 -10.95 -9.85
C ASN A 55 -10.68 -11.71 -9.12
N ARG A 56 -11.07 -11.24 -7.93
CA ARG A 56 -12.13 -11.88 -7.15
C ARG A 56 -13.42 -11.93 -7.97
N PRO A 57 -14.06 -13.10 -8.12
CA PRO A 57 -15.38 -13.19 -8.72
C PRO A 57 -16.41 -12.65 -7.72
N GLY A 58 -17.17 -11.63 -8.14
CA GLY A 58 -18.22 -11.02 -7.32
C GLY A 58 -17.71 -10.05 -6.24
N PRO A 59 -18.63 -9.48 -5.45
CA PRO A 59 -18.28 -8.47 -4.45
C PRO A 59 -17.41 -9.04 -3.31
N PRO A 60 -16.60 -8.19 -2.65
CA PRO A 60 -15.89 -8.55 -1.43
C PRO A 60 -16.87 -9.02 -0.32
N PRO A 61 -16.40 -9.77 0.69
CA PRO A 61 -17.24 -10.12 1.82
C PRO A 61 -17.66 -8.83 2.51
N GLN A 62 -18.91 -8.75 2.93
CA GLN A 62 -19.34 -7.66 3.78
C GLN A 62 -19.05 -8.04 5.21
N PHE A 63 -18.67 -7.04 5.99
CA PHE A 63 -18.46 -7.17 7.42
C PHE A 63 -19.44 -6.28 8.15
N SER A 64 -19.84 -6.68 9.35
CA SER A 64 -20.58 -5.86 10.29
C SER A 64 -19.88 -5.82 11.65
N VAL A 65 -20.05 -4.72 12.36
CA VAL A 65 -19.61 -4.58 13.76
C VAL A 65 -20.66 -5.22 14.65
N LEU A 66 -20.26 -6.09 15.57
CA LEU A 66 -21.15 -6.58 16.63
C LEU A 66 -21.31 -5.46 17.69
N PRO A 67 -22.46 -4.77 17.81
CA PRO A 67 -22.56 -3.56 18.63
C PRO A 67 -22.26 -3.79 20.12
N SER A 68 -22.64 -4.96 20.65
CA SER A 68 -22.38 -5.35 22.04
C SER A 68 -20.90 -5.62 22.35
N SER A 69 -20.05 -5.75 21.33
CA SER A 69 -18.61 -5.99 21.50
C SER A 69 -17.77 -4.72 21.50
N VAL A 70 -18.39 -3.55 21.27
CA VAL A 70 -17.69 -2.27 21.23
C VAL A 70 -17.27 -1.91 22.66
N ALA A 71 -15.97 -1.81 22.88
CA ALA A 71 -15.37 -1.46 24.15
C ALA A 71 -14.37 -0.31 23.97
N THR A 72 -14.38 0.64 24.90
CA THR A 72 -13.51 1.81 24.90
C THR A 72 -12.41 1.65 25.96
N HIS A 73 -11.21 2.13 25.64
CA HIS A 73 -9.98 1.90 26.43
C HIS A 73 -9.22 3.20 26.66
N GLY A 74 -9.93 4.32 26.85
CA GLY A 74 -9.32 5.64 27.03
C GLY A 74 -8.39 6.01 25.87
N LYS A 75 -7.10 6.25 26.17
CA LYS A 75 -6.07 6.59 25.17
C LYS A 75 -5.77 5.46 24.19
N ASP A 76 -6.02 4.21 24.54
CA ASP A 76 -5.80 3.08 23.62
C ASP A 76 -6.89 3.01 22.53
N GLY A 77 -7.94 3.83 22.66
CA GLY A 77 -9.01 3.99 21.69
C GLY A 77 -10.14 2.98 21.91
N LEU A 78 -10.57 2.28 20.86
CA LEU A 78 -11.66 1.31 20.95
C LEU A 78 -11.33 -0.03 20.32
N THR A 79 -12.05 -1.06 20.73
CA THR A 79 -12.04 -2.38 20.09
C THR A 79 -13.45 -2.86 19.80
N ALA A 80 -13.62 -3.65 18.75
CA ALA A 80 -14.89 -4.32 18.45
C ALA A 80 -14.65 -5.64 17.69
N LEU A 81 -15.63 -6.53 17.70
CA LEU A 81 -15.66 -7.73 16.85
C LEU A 81 -16.34 -7.42 15.51
N LEU A 82 -15.74 -7.93 14.44
CA LEU A 82 -16.28 -7.91 13.09
C LEU A 82 -16.75 -9.31 12.70
N GLN A 83 -17.96 -9.38 12.16
CA GLN A 83 -18.56 -10.61 11.63
C GLN A 83 -18.66 -10.49 10.11
N SER A 84 -18.29 -11.54 9.37
CA SER A 84 -18.50 -11.57 7.93
C SER A 84 -19.87 -12.12 7.59
N ASN A 85 -20.44 -11.66 6.48
CA ASN A 85 -21.62 -12.28 5.87
C ASN A 85 -21.33 -13.64 5.22
N GLN A 86 -20.06 -14.07 5.14
CA GLN A 86 -19.69 -15.39 4.64
C GLN A 86 -19.88 -16.45 5.73
N LEU A 87 -20.56 -17.53 5.35
CA LEU A 87 -20.74 -18.71 6.20
C LEU A 87 -19.36 -19.23 6.66
N GLU A 88 -19.25 -19.57 7.95
CA GLU A 88 -18.03 -20.13 8.58
C GLU A 88 -16.79 -19.22 8.59
N ALA A 89 -16.90 -17.94 8.20
CA ALA A 89 -15.79 -17.02 8.33
C ALA A 89 -15.47 -16.78 9.83
N PRO A 90 -14.21 -16.92 10.27
CA PRO A 90 -13.86 -16.68 11.66
C PRO A 90 -14.08 -15.21 12.03
N PRO A 91 -14.51 -14.90 13.26
CA PRO A 91 -14.66 -13.52 13.70
C PRO A 91 -13.31 -12.81 13.71
N LEU A 92 -13.33 -11.53 13.36
CA LEU A 92 -12.15 -10.66 13.44
C LEU A 92 -12.29 -9.72 14.63
N LYS A 93 -11.16 -9.32 15.22
CA LYS A 93 -11.07 -8.26 16.22
C LYS A 93 -10.47 -7.02 15.57
N MET A 94 -11.21 -5.91 15.65
CA MET A 94 -10.77 -4.59 15.25
C MET A 94 -10.29 -3.80 16.47
N GLY A 95 -9.24 -3.00 16.30
CA GLY A 95 -8.83 -1.93 17.20
C GLY A 95 -8.65 -0.63 16.41
N ILE A 96 -9.06 0.49 17.00
CA ILE A 96 -8.84 1.84 16.47
C ILE A 96 -8.20 2.67 17.58
N SER A 97 -7.05 3.28 17.27
CA SER A 97 -6.38 4.26 18.13
C SER A 97 -6.13 5.55 17.35
N VAL A 98 -6.12 6.67 18.04
CA VAL A 98 -5.89 8.00 17.46
C VAL A 98 -4.71 8.67 18.17
N TYR A 99 -3.98 9.48 17.42
CA TYR A 99 -2.76 10.14 17.90
C TYR A 99 -2.87 11.65 17.81
N ASP A 100 -2.10 12.36 18.65
CA ASP A 100 -1.99 13.83 18.67
C ASP A 100 -1.60 14.45 17.33
N SER A 101 -0.78 13.75 16.55
CA SER A 101 -0.40 14.08 15.17
C SER A 101 -1.59 14.11 14.19
N GLY A 102 -2.76 13.63 14.61
CA GLY A 102 -3.96 13.49 13.78
C GLY A 102 -3.99 12.19 12.97
N VAL A 103 -3.04 11.28 13.22
CA VAL A 103 -3.03 9.93 12.63
C VAL A 103 -4.08 9.06 13.31
N VAL A 104 -4.71 8.20 12.53
CA VAL A 104 -5.57 7.12 13.02
C VAL A 104 -4.94 5.79 12.63
N ARG A 105 -4.80 4.88 13.60
CA ARG A 105 -4.36 3.51 13.35
C ARG A 105 -5.53 2.56 13.57
N MET A 106 -5.86 1.83 12.52
CA MET A 106 -6.81 0.72 12.58
C MET A 106 -6.05 -0.59 12.41
N GLN A 107 -6.31 -1.55 13.30
CA GLN A 107 -5.78 -2.90 13.23
C GLN A 107 -6.94 -3.89 13.17
N ILE A 108 -6.87 -4.86 12.27
CA ILE A 108 -7.82 -5.96 12.18
C ILE A 108 -7.05 -7.27 12.28
N ARG A 109 -7.43 -8.10 13.24
CA ARG A 109 -6.79 -9.38 13.57
C ARG A 109 -7.84 -10.48 13.54
N GLU A 110 -7.42 -11.72 13.37
CA GLU A 110 -8.28 -12.85 13.71
C GLU A 110 -8.53 -12.84 15.22
N ALA A 111 -9.77 -13.06 15.65
CA ALA A 111 -10.09 -13.09 17.08
C ALA A 111 -9.44 -14.30 17.76
N ASN A 112 -9.39 -15.44 17.07
CA ASN A 112 -8.82 -16.71 17.55
C ASN A 112 -7.93 -17.35 16.47
N PRO A 113 -6.72 -16.83 16.23
CA PRO A 113 -5.82 -17.40 15.23
C PRO A 113 -5.20 -18.72 15.73
N GLU A 114 -5.05 -19.71 14.85
CA GLU A 114 -4.32 -20.94 15.18
C GLU A 114 -2.84 -20.68 15.52
N LYS A 115 -2.25 -19.68 14.85
CA LYS A 115 -0.90 -19.18 15.09
C LYS A 115 -0.91 -17.65 15.03
N PRO A 116 -0.18 -16.95 15.91
CA PRO A 116 -0.10 -15.50 15.87
C PRO A 116 0.25 -15.00 14.46
N ARG A 117 -0.51 -14.02 13.97
CA ARG A 117 -0.18 -13.32 12.73
C ARG A 117 1.08 -12.49 12.97
N TRP A 118 1.98 -12.46 12.00
CA TRP A 118 3.22 -11.68 12.09
C TRP A 118 2.90 -10.20 12.26
N GLU A 119 3.64 -9.52 13.14
CA GLU A 119 3.55 -8.08 13.35
C GLU A 119 4.95 -7.47 13.32
N ALA A 120 5.07 -6.32 12.67
CA ALA A 120 6.29 -5.54 12.68
C ALA A 120 6.49 -4.88 14.06
N ALA A 121 7.52 -5.29 14.78
CA ALA A 121 7.84 -4.74 16.10
C ALA A 121 8.78 -3.52 16.03
N ASP A 122 9.49 -3.35 14.92
CA ASP A 122 10.65 -2.45 14.79
C ASP A 122 10.46 -1.30 13.78
N ILE A 123 9.31 -1.24 13.11
CA ILE A 123 9.03 -0.21 12.09
C ILE A 123 8.47 1.08 12.70
N LEU A 124 7.75 0.96 13.81
CA LEU A 124 7.15 2.11 14.49
C LEU A 124 8.15 2.66 15.49
N LEU A 125 8.57 3.90 15.26
CA LEU A 125 9.33 4.67 16.24
C LEU A 125 8.33 5.15 17.31
N ASP A 126 8.38 4.55 18.50
CA ASP A 126 7.43 4.81 19.59
C ASP A 126 7.36 6.31 19.96
N ASP A 127 8.46 7.04 19.79
CA ASP A 127 8.54 8.48 20.07
C ASP A 127 7.78 9.36 19.07
N ALA A 128 7.33 8.80 17.93
CA ALA A 128 6.67 9.56 16.87
C ALA A 128 5.14 9.64 17.02
N LEU A 129 4.52 8.82 17.89
CA LEU A 129 3.08 8.67 17.98
C LEU A 129 2.58 8.68 19.43
N THR A 130 2.07 9.82 19.89
CA THR A 130 1.44 9.93 21.22
C THR A 130 -0.05 9.64 21.11
N SER A 131 -0.51 8.53 21.69
CA SER A 131 -1.94 8.21 21.72
C SER A 131 -2.72 9.23 22.55
N ILE A 132 -3.86 9.67 22.03
CA ILE A 132 -4.78 10.57 22.72
C ILE A 132 -6.11 9.89 22.96
N GLU A 133 -6.81 10.31 24.00
CA GLU A 133 -8.16 9.84 24.28
C GLU A 133 -9.17 10.62 23.41
N PRO A 134 -9.88 9.96 22.48
CA PRO A 134 -10.90 10.61 21.67
C PRO A 134 -12.19 10.81 22.48
N SER A 135 -12.94 11.86 22.16
CA SER A 135 -14.32 12.00 22.61
C SER A 135 -15.22 11.07 21.79
N MET A 136 -15.87 10.11 22.44
CA MET A 136 -16.71 9.11 21.77
C MET A 136 -18.20 9.38 21.95
N GLN A 137 -18.96 9.26 20.87
CA GLN A 137 -20.41 9.40 20.84
C GLN A 137 -21.01 8.17 20.16
N ALA A 138 -21.63 7.30 20.96
CA ALA A 138 -22.33 6.13 20.47
C ALA A 138 -23.69 6.52 19.90
N GLN A 139 -24.05 5.91 18.78
CA GLN A 139 -25.38 5.96 18.17
C GLN A 139 -25.87 4.52 17.95
N GLU A 140 -27.10 4.36 17.50
CA GLU A 140 -27.72 3.04 17.32
C GLU A 140 -26.96 2.17 16.30
N SER A 141 -26.54 2.75 15.17
CA SER A 141 -25.88 2.06 14.06
C SER A 141 -24.44 2.52 13.78
N SER A 142 -23.90 3.40 14.62
CA SER A 142 -22.58 3.97 14.41
C SER A 142 -21.90 4.42 15.72
N MET A 143 -20.59 4.64 15.64
CA MET A 143 -19.79 5.26 16.68
C MET A 143 -19.00 6.42 16.08
N ARG A 144 -19.09 7.60 16.68
CA ARG A 144 -18.31 8.77 16.28
C ARG A 144 -17.21 9.06 17.30
N LEU A 145 -15.99 9.20 16.82
CA LEU A 145 -14.80 9.53 17.60
C LEU A 145 -14.32 10.90 17.15
N GLU A 146 -14.30 11.87 18.04
CA GLU A 146 -13.74 13.19 17.79
C GLU A 146 -12.37 13.28 18.45
N PHE A 147 -11.36 13.75 17.70
CA PHE A 147 -9.98 13.76 18.15
C PHE A 147 -9.20 14.91 17.52
N GLY A 148 -8.32 15.52 18.30
CA GLY A 148 -7.59 16.73 17.89
C GLY A 148 -8.52 17.86 17.43
N GLU A 149 -7.95 18.89 16.82
CA GLU A 149 -8.73 20.05 16.37
C GLU A 149 -9.55 19.72 15.12
N GLY A 150 -10.86 19.53 15.31
CA GLY A 150 -11.85 19.44 14.23
C GLY A 150 -11.80 18.17 13.38
N ARG A 151 -11.15 17.10 13.83
CA ARG A 151 -11.15 15.80 13.13
C ARG A 151 -12.10 14.82 13.80
N ALA A 152 -12.68 13.96 12.98
CA ALA A 152 -13.52 12.89 13.46
C ALA A 152 -13.41 11.63 12.63
N LEU A 153 -13.61 10.49 13.27
CA LEU A 153 -13.79 9.19 12.66
C LEU A 153 -15.22 8.74 12.92
N VAL A 154 -15.91 8.29 11.87
CA VAL A 154 -17.23 7.67 11.97
C VAL A 154 -17.09 6.19 11.62
N LEU A 155 -17.40 5.34 12.57
CA LEU A 155 -17.49 3.89 12.42
C LEU A 155 -18.96 3.53 12.21
N GLU A 156 -19.33 3.14 11.00
CA GLU A 156 -20.64 2.57 10.69
C GLU A 156 -20.61 1.06 10.97
N TYR A 157 -21.69 0.52 11.54
CA TYR A 157 -21.72 -0.88 11.96
C TYR A 157 -22.13 -1.83 10.83
N GLU A 158 -23.13 -1.48 10.01
CA GLU A 158 -23.65 -2.35 8.97
C GLU A 158 -24.07 -1.55 7.72
N PRO A 159 -23.34 -1.66 6.59
CA PRO A 159 -22.06 -2.36 6.46
C PRO A 159 -20.94 -1.67 7.25
N PHE A 160 -19.99 -2.46 7.76
CA PHE A 160 -18.79 -1.95 8.41
C PHE A 160 -18.07 -0.96 7.48
N SER A 161 -17.93 0.27 7.95
CA SER A 161 -17.24 1.34 7.24
C SER A 161 -16.58 2.29 8.22
N VAL A 162 -15.42 2.81 7.84
CA VAL A 162 -14.69 3.82 8.61
C VAL A 162 -14.50 5.05 7.73
N THR A 163 -15.06 6.17 8.14
CA THR A 163 -14.95 7.44 7.42
C THR A 163 -14.21 8.47 8.28
N LEU A 164 -13.11 9.00 7.74
CA LEU A 164 -12.41 10.15 8.33
C LEU A 164 -13.03 11.45 7.83
N ARG A 165 -13.27 12.39 8.74
CA ARG A 165 -13.82 13.72 8.47
C ARG A 165 -12.93 14.78 9.08
N ARG A 166 -12.85 15.93 8.40
CA ARG A 166 -12.26 17.17 8.91
C ARG A 166 -13.30 18.27 8.76
N ARG A 167 -13.48 19.07 9.81
CA ARG A 167 -14.33 20.27 9.80
C ARG A 167 -13.71 21.35 8.93
#